data_AF-W9GWD2-F1
#
_entry.id   AF-W9GWD2-F1
#
_cell.length_a   1.000
_cell.length_b   1.000
_cell.length_c   1.000
_cell.angle_alpha   90.00
_cell.angle_beta   90.00
_cell.angle_gamma   90.00
#
_symmetry.space_group_name_H-M   'P 1'
#
loop_
_entity.id
_entity.type
_entity.pdbx_description
1 polymer ?
#
loop_
_entity_poly.entity_id
_entity_poly.type
_entity_poly.pdbx_seq_one_letter_code
_entity_poly.pdbx_strand_id
1 'polypeptide(L)'
;MVIKLLGAGSFGVLIGWYIYYVNRYRKGDVQLSDITTLVGVIGGAAVTTLFDPKADLFGAYGVGLFIGFFGYFTVLIGLVKKSPNFDMDWFLDGRRKTVPADYYIPGEIEAATRPAFDAPQPDMAPVAAAASAAAIAAVGAVLTEKVRLLSDADATPVMPGDANRIIAACEAEWPANKADCSGFVKDVAAQLGITLTGDADGIVGDIHSAGWRILRRGVDAKDAADKGEFVIAGLKSSDHDPARGHGHVAVVVSGPLDAAYGKYPTVYWGSLGGTGERAKTLNWAWRKSDRDRVVFAARPI
;
A
#
# COMPACT_ATOMS: atom_id res chain seq x y z
N MET A 1 7.67 29.20 -19.68
CA MET A 1 8.83 28.61 -18.97
C MET A 1 8.82 28.92 -17.48
N VAL A 2 8.76 30.19 -17.06
CA VAL A 2 8.75 30.58 -15.63
C VAL A 2 7.56 30.00 -14.85
N ILE A 3 6.34 30.10 -15.38
CA ILE A 3 5.14 29.58 -14.71
C ILE A 3 5.15 28.05 -14.53
N LYS A 4 5.82 27.31 -15.43
CA LYS A 4 5.98 25.85 -15.33
C LYS A 4 6.87 25.47 -14.16
N LEU A 5 8.00 26.16 -14.00
CA LEU A 5 8.91 25.95 -12.87
C LEU A 5 8.27 26.37 -11.55
N LEU A 6 7.57 27.51 -11.55
CA LEU A 6 6.83 27.96 -10.36
C LEU A 6 5.74 26.98 -9.97
N GLY A 7 4.92 26.50 -10.91
CA GLY A 7 3.88 25.53 -10.60
C GLY A 7 4.42 24.17 -10.18
N ALA A 8 5.51 23.69 -10.79
CA ALA A 8 6.17 22.46 -10.36
C ALA A 8 6.72 22.59 -8.93
N GLY A 9 7.37 23.72 -8.62
CA GLY A 9 7.85 24.02 -7.27
C GLY A 9 6.71 24.13 -6.26
N SER A 10 5.67 24.89 -6.59
CA SER A 10 4.46 25.05 -5.78
C SER A 10 3.75 23.73 -5.49
N PHE A 11 3.63 22.86 -6.49
CA PHE A 11 3.09 21.52 -6.34
C PHE A 11 3.95 20.65 -5.43
N GLY A 12 5.28 20.65 -5.64
CA GLY A 12 6.22 19.91 -4.82
C GLY A 12 6.21 20.34 -3.34
N VAL A 13 6.09 21.65 -3.08
CA VAL A 13 5.98 22.17 -1.70
C VAL A 13 4.68 21.69 -1.03
N LEU A 14 3.55 21.68 -1.75
CA LEU A 14 2.28 21.22 -1.21
C LEU A 14 2.32 19.72 -0.87
N ILE A 15 2.84 18.89 -1.78
CA ILE A 15 2.98 17.44 -1.54
C ILE A 15 3.98 17.17 -0.41
N GLY A 16 5.13 17.85 -0.40
CA GLY A 16 6.14 17.72 0.65
C GLY A 16 5.60 18.09 2.03
N TRP A 17 4.82 19.18 2.11
CA TRP A 17 4.12 19.58 3.33
C TRP A 17 3.12 18.51 3.78
N TYR A 18 2.31 17.98 2.86
CA TYR A 18 1.32 16.95 3.17
C TYR A 18 1.98 15.67 3.70
N ILE A 19 3.03 15.18 3.03
CA ILE A 19 3.80 14.01 3.46
C ILE A 19 4.43 14.24 4.83
N TYR A 20 5.04 15.41 5.04
CA TYR A 20 5.58 15.78 6.35
C TYR A 20 4.49 15.77 7.42
N TYR A 21 3.35 16.41 7.18
CA TYR A 21 2.25 16.51 8.14
C TYR A 21 1.70 15.13 8.52
N VAL A 22 1.45 14.26 7.53
CA VAL A 22 1.01 12.89 7.75
C VAL A 22 2.08 12.11 8.53
N ASN A 23 3.34 12.12 8.11
CA ASN A 23 4.40 11.37 8.81
C ASN A 23 4.66 11.89 10.23
N ARG A 24 4.46 13.19 10.48
CA ARG A 24 4.70 13.84 11.78
C ARG A 24 3.59 13.56 12.80
N TYR A 25 2.33 13.54 12.36
CA TYR A 25 1.16 13.55 13.24
C TYR A 25 0.27 12.31 13.15
N ARG A 26 0.50 11.41 12.18
CA ARG A 26 -0.29 10.18 12.07
C ARG A 26 0.03 9.22 13.20
N LYS A 27 -0.99 8.91 14.00
CA LYS A 27 -0.95 7.95 15.12
C LYS A 27 -1.90 6.75 14.93
N GLY A 28 -2.56 6.64 13.77
CA GLY A 28 -3.54 5.58 13.45
C GLY A 28 -3.47 5.10 11.99
N ASP A 29 -4.44 4.26 11.60
CA ASP A 29 -4.51 3.63 10.27
C ASP A 29 -4.81 4.61 9.13
N VAL A 30 -4.37 4.25 7.91
CA VAL A 30 -4.58 5.05 6.70
C VAL A 30 -6.06 5.04 6.33
N GLN A 31 -6.70 6.21 6.34
CA GLN A 31 -8.11 6.33 5.96
C GLN A 31 -8.25 6.35 4.43
N LEU A 32 -9.32 5.71 3.91
CA LEU A 32 -9.62 5.71 2.47
C LEU A 32 -9.83 7.14 1.91
N SER A 33 -10.23 8.09 2.76
CA SER A 33 -10.33 9.51 2.42
C SER A 33 -8.99 10.13 2.05
N ASP A 34 -7.91 9.81 2.79
CA ASP A 34 -6.57 10.37 2.57
C ASP A 34 -6.00 9.93 1.22
N ILE A 35 -6.27 8.67 0.86
CA ILE A 35 -5.92 8.09 -0.44
C ILE A 35 -6.70 8.80 -1.55
N THR A 36 -8.01 9.04 -1.35
CA THR A 36 -8.85 9.70 -2.35
C THR A 36 -8.37 11.12 -2.65
N THR A 37 -8.00 11.89 -1.62
CA THR A 37 -7.44 13.24 -1.80
C THR A 37 -6.10 13.22 -2.53
N LEU A 38 -5.21 12.30 -2.18
CA LEU A 38 -3.93 12.14 -2.88
C LEU A 38 -4.10 11.75 -4.34
N VAL A 39 -4.97 10.78 -4.64
CA VAL A 39 -5.28 10.35 -6.00
C VAL A 39 -5.91 11.49 -6.81
N GLY A 40 -6.77 12.32 -6.20
CA GLY A 40 -7.34 13.49 -6.86
C GLY A 40 -6.28 14.53 -7.25
N VAL A 41 -5.36 14.84 -6.34
CA VAL A 41 -4.28 15.83 -6.58
C VAL A 41 -3.26 15.31 -7.60
N ILE A 42 -2.85 14.05 -7.48
CA ILE A 42 -1.90 13.42 -8.40
C ILE A 42 -2.55 13.14 -9.76
N GLY A 43 -3.80 12.71 -9.78
CA GLY A 43 -4.58 12.46 -11.00
C GLY A 43 -4.85 13.74 -11.79
N GLY A 44 -5.21 14.83 -11.11
CA GLY A 44 -5.35 16.15 -11.74
C GLY A 44 -4.03 16.65 -12.36
N ALA A 45 -2.92 16.52 -11.62
CA ALA A 45 -1.60 16.82 -12.14
C ALA A 45 -1.25 15.96 -13.37
N ALA A 46 -1.44 14.64 -13.28
CA ALA A 46 -1.16 13.70 -14.36
C ALA A 46 -1.95 14.05 -15.63
N VAL A 47 -3.26 14.31 -15.53
CA VAL A 47 -4.11 14.70 -16.67
C VAL A 47 -3.57 15.98 -17.34
N THR A 48 -3.22 17.01 -16.57
CA THR A 48 -2.68 18.25 -17.16
C THR A 48 -1.34 18.07 -17.87
N THR A 49 -0.53 17.06 -17.50
CA THR A 49 0.74 16.76 -18.17
C THR A 49 0.60 15.78 -19.35
N LEU A 50 -0.38 14.88 -19.28
CA LEU A 50 -0.57 13.80 -20.26
C LEU A 50 -1.24 14.28 -21.55
N PHE A 51 -2.08 15.31 -21.49
CA PHE A 51 -2.89 15.74 -22.63
C PHE A 51 -2.35 16.98 -23.37
N ASP A 52 -1.44 17.76 -22.79
CA ASP A 52 -0.72 18.82 -23.52
C ASP A 52 0.66 19.16 -22.90
N PRO A 53 1.77 18.61 -23.43
CA PRO A 53 3.12 18.85 -22.92
C PRO A 53 3.59 20.32 -23.09
N LYS A 54 2.93 21.11 -23.94
CA LYS A 54 3.34 22.49 -24.25
C LYS A 54 2.62 23.53 -23.41
N ALA A 55 1.50 23.20 -22.78
CA ALA A 55 0.71 24.19 -22.07
C ALA A 55 1.30 24.60 -20.72
N ASP A 56 1.20 25.89 -20.39
CA ASP A 56 1.47 26.45 -19.06
C ASP A 56 0.41 26.03 -18.01
N LEU A 57 -0.53 25.15 -18.39
CA LEU A 57 -1.66 24.66 -17.60
C LEU A 57 -1.23 23.91 -16.33
N PHE A 58 -0.22 23.02 -16.41
CA PHE A 58 0.32 22.38 -15.21
C PHE A 58 0.92 23.41 -14.25
N GLY A 59 1.59 24.43 -14.80
CA GLY A 59 2.14 25.55 -14.05
C GLY A 59 1.06 26.29 -13.26
N ALA A 60 0.00 26.70 -13.96
CA ALA A 60 -1.14 27.39 -13.37
C ALA A 60 -1.89 26.52 -12.34
N TYR A 61 -2.04 25.22 -12.62
CA TYR A 61 -2.65 24.26 -11.70
C TYR A 61 -1.88 24.13 -10.39
N GLY A 62 -0.55 23.93 -10.46
CA GLY A 62 0.31 23.82 -9.29
C GLY A 62 0.32 25.11 -8.45
N VAL A 63 0.37 26.27 -9.09
CA VAL A 63 0.27 27.58 -8.41
C VAL A 63 -1.12 27.76 -7.77
N GLY A 64 -2.19 27.40 -8.46
CA GLY A 64 -3.55 27.50 -7.95
C GLY A 64 -3.79 26.65 -6.70
N LEU A 65 -3.32 25.40 -6.71
CA LEU A 65 -3.39 24.52 -5.54
C LEU A 65 -2.60 25.09 -4.36
N PHE A 66 -1.40 25.59 -4.61
CA PHE A 66 -0.56 26.20 -3.58
C PHE A 66 -1.24 27.43 -2.97
N ILE A 67 -1.78 28.34 -3.79
CA ILE A 67 -2.49 29.51 -3.31
C ILE A 67 -3.76 29.11 -2.56
N GLY A 68 -4.53 28.15 -3.05
CA GLY A 68 -5.75 27.69 -2.38
C GLY A 68 -5.45 27.12 -0.99
N PHE A 69 -4.47 26.21 -0.90
CA PHE A 69 -4.07 25.57 0.36
C PHE A 69 -3.45 26.55 1.35
N PHE A 70 -2.39 27.25 0.95
CA PHE A 70 -1.69 28.18 1.86
C PHE A 70 -2.46 29.47 2.10
N GLY A 71 -3.31 29.90 1.17
CA GLY A 71 -4.25 31.00 1.37
C GLY A 71 -5.28 30.65 2.43
N TYR A 72 -5.93 29.48 2.33
CA TYR A 72 -6.80 28.96 3.39
C TYR A 72 -6.06 28.88 4.73
N PHE A 73 -4.86 28.30 4.75
CA PHE A 73 -4.05 28.16 5.96
C PHE A 73 -3.71 29.52 6.59
N THR A 74 -3.39 30.52 5.78
CA THR A 74 -3.10 31.89 6.24
C THR A 74 -4.33 32.55 6.85
N VAL A 75 -5.50 32.40 6.21
CA VAL A 75 -6.77 32.88 6.75
C VAL A 75 -7.09 32.19 8.07
N LEU A 76 -6.87 30.87 8.16
CA LEU A 76 -7.07 30.09 9.38
C LEU A 76 -6.17 30.57 10.52
N ILE A 77 -4.88 30.85 10.25
CA ILE A 77 -3.97 31.46 11.24
C ILE A 77 -4.52 32.79 11.74
N GLY A 78 -5.03 33.64 10.84
CA GLY A 78 -5.66 34.91 11.20
C GLY A 78 -6.88 34.75 12.10
N LEU A 79 -7.77 33.81 11.77
CA LEU A 79 -8.95 33.50 12.57
C LEU A 79 -8.61 32.92 13.93
N VAL A 80 -7.63 32.01 14.01
CA VAL A 80 -7.16 31.43 15.28
C VAL A 80 -6.52 32.51 16.16
N LYS A 81 -5.67 33.38 15.61
CA LYS A 81 -5.07 34.50 16.36
C LYS A 81 -6.09 35.50 16.90
N LYS A 82 -7.18 35.74 16.16
CA LYS A 82 -8.25 36.66 16.56
C LYS A 82 -9.24 36.01 17.53
N SER A 83 -9.30 34.67 17.57
CA SER A 83 -10.27 33.96 18.39
C SER A 83 -9.86 33.96 19.88
N PRO A 84 -10.78 34.26 20.81
CA PRO A 84 -10.49 34.13 22.23
C PRO A 84 -10.35 32.66 22.66
N ASN A 85 -10.89 31.72 21.88
CA ASN A 85 -11.04 30.30 22.27
C ASN A 85 -9.88 29.40 21.81
N PHE A 86 -9.04 29.88 20.89
CA PHE A 86 -7.94 29.11 20.31
C PHE A 86 -6.64 29.92 20.38
N ASP A 87 -5.49 29.25 20.30
CA ASP A 87 -4.16 29.86 20.19
C ASP A 87 -3.27 29.04 19.24
N MET A 88 -2.00 29.42 19.11
CA MET A 88 -1.07 28.73 18.22
C MET A 88 -0.74 27.30 18.66
N ASP A 89 -0.95 26.96 19.94
CA ASP A 89 -0.70 25.61 20.43
C ASP A 89 -1.71 24.62 19.84
N TRP A 90 -2.92 25.10 19.52
CA TRP A 90 -3.92 24.33 18.76
C TRP A 90 -3.39 23.78 17.43
N PHE A 91 -2.53 24.51 16.71
CA PHE A 91 -1.93 24.01 15.47
C PHE A 91 -0.87 22.91 15.69
N LEU A 92 -0.27 22.84 16.87
CA LEU A 92 0.84 21.92 17.17
C LEU A 92 0.35 20.61 17.79
N ASP A 93 -0.70 20.64 18.59
CA ASP A 93 -1.19 19.46 19.29
C ASP A 93 -2.72 19.33 19.39
N GLY A 94 -3.46 20.23 18.75
CA GLY A 94 -4.92 20.21 18.69
C GLY A 94 -5.61 20.69 19.97
N ARG A 95 -4.88 21.07 21.03
CA ARG A 95 -5.48 21.51 22.29
C ARG A 95 -6.15 22.87 22.15
N ARG A 96 -7.28 23.05 22.83
CA ARG A 96 -8.00 24.33 22.94
C ARG A 96 -7.72 24.95 24.30
N LYS A 97 -7.93 26.26 24.43
CA LYS A 97 -7.90 26.90 25.76
C LYS A 97 -9.00 26.31 26.63
N THR A 98 -8.70 26.10 27.90
CA THR A 98 -9.71 25.69 28.89
C THR A 98 -10.79 26.75 28.97
N VAL A 99 -11.98 26.42 28.52
CA VAL A 99 -13.15 27.30 28.62
C VAL A 99 -13.64 27.34 30.08
N PRO A 100 -14.27 28.45 30.51
CA PRO A 100 -14.92 28.54 31.82
C PRO A 100 -16.03 27.48 31.98
N ALA A 101 -16.27 27.03 33.21
CA ALA A 101 -17.13 25.87 33.52
C ALA A 101 -18.61 26.03 33.13
N ASP A 102 -19.05 27.24 32.81
CA ASP A 102 -20.40 27.61 32.39
C ASP A 102 -20.59 27.60 30.86
N TYR A 103 -19.53 27.33 30.10
CA TYR A 103 -19.58 27.31 28.63
C TYR A 103 -19.97 25.91 28.12
N TYR A 104 -21.14 25.80 27.48
CA TYR A 104 -21.61 24.54 26.89
C TYR A 104 -20.81 24.19 25.63
N ILE A 105 -20.04 23.11 25.70
CA ILE A 105 -19.43 22.47 24.54
C ILE A 105 -20.31 21.27 24.16
N PRO A 106 -20.85 21.19 22.93
CA PRO A 106 -21.55 19.99 22.48
C PRO A 106 -20.63 18.76 22.60
N GLY A 107 -21.13 17.65 23.14
CA GLY A 107 -20.31 16.46 23.48
C GLY A 107 -19.54 15.86 22.29
N GLU A 108 -20.03 16.02 21.06
CA GLU A 108 -19.33 15.63 19.83
C GLU A 108 -18.04 16.44 19.58
N ILE A 109 -17.99 17.66 20.09
CA ILE A 109 -16.88 18.61 19.95
C ILE A 109 -15.94 18.54 21.18
N GLU A 110 -16.42 18.09 22.35
CA GLU A 110 -15.59 17.88 23.55
C GLU A 110 -14.47 16.87 23.33
N ALA A 111 -14.70 15.86 22.48
CA ALA A 111 -13.71 14.86 22.10
C ALA A 111 -12.47 15.45 21.41
N ALA A 112 -12.54 16.68 20.87
CA ALA A 112 -11.38 17.36 20.28
C ALA A 112 -10.42 17.96 21.32
N THR A 113 -10.77 17.95 22.62
CA THR A 113 -9.92 18.50 23.70
C THR A 113 -8.79 17.55 24.11
N ARG A 114 -8.85 16.28 23.67
CA ARG A 114 -7.84 15.25 23.90
C ARG A 114 -7.76 14.39 22.63
N PRO A 115 -6.58 14.06 22.07
CA PRO A 115 -6.53 13.02 21.05
C PRO A 115 -7.13 11.73 21.64
N ALA A 116 -8.31 11.36 21.15
CA ALA A 116 -9.04 10.20 21.61
C ALA A 116 -8.23 8.95 21.22
N PHE A 117 -7.63 8.29 22.22
CA PHE A 117 -6.90 7.05 22.02
C PHE A 117 -7.81 5.81 22.01
N ASP A 118 -9.12 5.92 22.36
CA ASP A 118 -9.96 4.73 22.60
C ASP A 118 -11.48 4.88 22.29
N ALA A 119 -11.91 5.75 21.36
CA ALA A 119 -13.34 5.82 21.00
C ALA A 119 -13.66 4.97 19.74
N PRO A 120 -14.68 4.07 19.77
CA PRO A 120 -15.17 3.40 18.57
C PRO A 120 -15.76 4.43 17.60
N GLN A 121 -15.30 4.44 16.34
CA GLN A 121 -15.90 5.31 15.32
C GLN A 121 -17.33 4.86 14.97
N PRO A 122 -18.30 5.78 14.85
CA PRO A 122 -19.62 5.44 14.33
C PRO A 122 -19.57 5.25 12.80
N ASP A 123 -20.32 4.25 12.33
CA ASP A 123 -20.47 3.88 10.92
C ASP A 123 -21.07 5.03 10.10
N MET A 124 -20.27 5.66 9.23
CA MET A 124 -20.77 6.62 8.23
C MET A 124 -20.93 5.93 6.86
N ALA A 125 -22.19 5.82 6.42
CA ALA A 125 -22.61 5.30 5.12
C ALA A 125 -22.16 6.20 3.93
N PRO A 126 -22.13 5.68 2.69
CA PRO A 126 -21.29 6.22 1.62
C PRO A 126 -22.06 7.21 0.74
N VAL A 127 -21.68 8.49 0.76
CA VAL A 127 -22.20 9.49 -0.20
C VAL A 127 -21.12 9.99 -1.18
N ALA A 128 -19.86 9.58 -1.03
CA ALA A 128 -18.73 10.02 -1.87
C ALA A 128 -18.27 9.01 -2.94
N ALA A 129 -18.95 7.86 -3.10
CA ALA A 129 -18.47 6.76 -3.94
C ALA A 129 -18.70 6.94 -5.45
N ALA A 130 -19.75 7.65 -5.87
CA ALA A 130 -20.17 7.68 -7.27
C ALA A 130 -19.31 8.61 -8.16
N ALA A 131 -18.83 9.74 -7.63
CA ALA A 131 -17.99 10.68 -8.40
C ALA A 131 -16.54 10.17 -8.56
N SER A 132 -16.06 9.34 -7.63
CA SER A 132 -14.70 8.79 -7.64
C SER A 132 -14.53 7.65 -8.64
N ALA A 133 -15.55 6.80 -8.81
CA ALA A 133 -15.48 5.64 -9.71
C ALA A 133 -15.34 6.02 -11.20
N ALA A 134 -16.03 7.07 -11.65
CA ALA A 134 -15.95 7.52 -13.05
C ALA A 134 -14.60 8.19 -13.37
N ALA A 135 -14.02 8.93 -12.42
CA ALA A 135 -12.70 9.54 -12.57
C ALA A 135 -11.58 8.49 -12.56
N ILE A 136 -11.66 7.48 -11.69
CA ILE A 136 -10.70 6.36 -11.64
C ILE A 136 -10.77 5.52 -12.91
N ALA A 137 -11.97 5.26 -13.45
CA ALA A 137 -12.14 4.52 -14.70
C ALA A 137 -11.58 5.27 -15.92
N ALA A 138 -11.79 6.59 -15.98
CA ALA A 138 -11.25 7.43 -17.06
C ALA A 138 -9.72 7.54 -16.99
N VAL A 139 -9.15 7.69 -15.79
CA VAL A 139 -7.70 7.67 -15.57
C VAL A 139 -7.13 6.30 -15.92
N GLY A 140 -7.79 5.20 -15.53
CA GLY A 140 -7.41 3.83 -15.88
C GLY A 140 -7.41 3.57 -17.39
N ALA A 141 -8.44 4.01 -18.11
CA ALA A 141 -8.53 3.88 -19.56
C ALA A 141 -7.42 4.66 -20.29
N VAL A 142 -7.15 5.90 -19.86
CA VAL A 142 -6.11 6.75 -20.48
C VAL A 142 -4.71 6.23 -20.18
N LEU A 143 -4.44 5.77 -18.95
CA LEU A 143 -3.18 5.10 -18.61
C LEU A 143 -3.02 3.79 -19.39
N THR A 144 -4.07 2.99 -19.56
CA THR A 144 -4.00 1.73 -20.32
C THR A 144 -3.66 1.98 -21.79
N GLU A 145 -4.28 2.98 -22.41
CA GLU A 145 -4.01 3.31 -23.82
C GLU A 145 -2.61 3.92 -24.01
N LYS A 146 -2.16 4.79 -23.09
CA LYS A 146 -0.84 5.42 -23.19
C LYS A 146 0.29 4.49 -22.77
N VAL A 147 0.07 3.57 -21.82
CA VAL A 147 1.01 2.48 -21.47
C VAL A 147 1.12 1.51 -22.64
N ARG A 148 0.03 1.22 -23.36
CA ARG A 148 0.08 0.42 -24.59
C ARG A 148 0.89 1.11 -25.69
N LEU A 149 0.65 2.40 -25.94
CA LEU A 149 1.37 3.17 -26.95
C LEU A 149 2.85 3.41 -26.61
N LEU A 150 3.20 3.48 -25.31
CA LEU A 150 4.60 3.54 -24.85
C LEU A 150 5.26 2.15 -24.85
N SER A 151 4.51 1.07 -24.65
CA SER A 151 4.99 -0.31 -24.73
C SER A 151 5.27 -0.76 -26.16
N ASP A 152 4.58 -0.20 -27.16
CA ASP A 152 4.77 -0.52 -28.58
C ASP A 152 5.93 0.28 -29.21
N ALA A 153 6.35 1.39 -28.60
CA ALA A 153 7.42 2.26 -29.11
C ALA A 153 8.81 1.93 -28.54
N ASP A 154 8.88 1.10 -27.50
CA ASP A 154 10.12 0.66 -26.87
C ASP A 154 10.01 -0.84 -26.55
N ALA A 155 10.04 -1.66 -27.61
CA ALA A 155 10.29 -3.09 -27.46
C ALA A 155 11.77 -3.30 -27.08
N THR A 156 12.14 -2.83 -25.89
CA THR A 156 13.39 -3.18 -25.22
C THR A 156 13.32 -4.63 -24.74
N PRO A 157 14.43 -5.38 -24.74
CA PRO A 157 14.43 -6.76 -24.26
C PRO A 157 14.00 -6.81 -22.80
N VAL A 158 13.11 -7.76 -22.46
CA VAL A 158 12.73 -8.10 -21.08
C VAL A 158 13.99 -8.39 -20.27
N MET A 159 14.26 -7.59 -19.24
CA MET A 159 15.43 -7.79 -18.36
C MET A 159 15.09 -8.83 -17.28
N PRO A 160 16.00 -9.77 -16.96
CA PRO A 160 15.84 -10.64 -15.79
C PRO A 160 15.87 -9.80 -14.50
N GLY A 161 14.88 -9.97 -13.61
CA GLY A 161 14.92 -9.40 -12.26
C GLY A 161 13.79 -8.41 -11.88
N ASP A 162 12.71 -8.32 -12.65
CA ASP A 162 11.59 -7.45 -12.29
C ASP A 162 10.74 -8.06 -11.15
N ALA A 163 11.08 -7.75 -9.89
CA ALA A 163 10.30 -8.14 -8.72
C ALA A 163 8.80 -7.74 -8.81
N ASN A 164 8.52 -6.65 -9.54
CA ASN A 164 7.16 -6.21 -9.85
C ASN A 164 6.35 -7.23 -10.66
N ARG A 165 7.00 -8.05 -11.51
CA ARG A 165 6.34 -9.12 -12.27
C ARG A 165 5.71 -10.16 -11.34
N ILE A 166 6.41 -10.49 -10.25
CA ILE A 166 5.91 -11.45 -9.25
C ILE A 166 4.74 -10.85 -8.47
N ILE A 167 4.85 -9.58 -8.05
CA ILE A 167 3.77 -8.88 -7.35
C ILE A 167 2.52 -8.80 -8.25
N ALA A 168 2.70 -8.43 -9.52
CA ALA A 168 1.60 -8.36 -10.48
C ALA A 168 0.90 -9.71 -10.66
N ALA A 169 1.68 -10.80 -10.73
CA ALA A 169 1.13 -12.15 -10.79
C ALA A 169 0.34 -12.52 -9.52
N CYS A 170 0.91 -12.21 -8.35
CA CYS A 170 0.22 -12.42 -7.08
C CYS A 170 -1.11 -11.62 -6.98
N GLU A 171 -1.13 -10.36 -7.40
CA GLU A 171 -2.36 -9.54 -7.39
C GLU A 171 -3.42 -10.05 -8.37
N ALA A 172 -3.01 -10.58 -9.52
CA ALA A 172 -3.92 -11.14 -10.51
C ALA A 172 -4.61 -12.43 -10.01
N GLU A 173 -3.84 -13.32 -9.39
CA GLU A 173 -4.32 -14.67 -9.03
C GLU A 173 -4.97 -14.75 -7.64
N TRP A 174 -4.65 -13.81 -6.73
CA TRP A 174 -5.17 -13.84 -5.36
C TRP A 174 -6.71 -13.79 -5.25
N PRO A 175 -7.46 -12.98 -6.01
CA PRO A 175 -8.92 -12.90 -5.87
C PRO A 175 -9.63 -14.25 -6.06
N ALA A 176 -9.18 -15.05 -7.03
CA ALA A 176 -9.73 -16.38 -7.31
C ALA A 176 -9.26 -17.42 -6.29
N ASN A 177 -8.03 -17.28 -5.79
CA ASN A 177 -7.37 -18.29 -4.97
C ASN A 177 -7.27 -17.96 -3.47
N LYS A 178 -7.89 -16.87 -2.99
CA LYS A 178 -7.80 -16.44 -1.58
C LYS A 178 -8.21 -17.52 -0.55
N ALA A 179 -8.97 -18.53 -0.95
CA ALA A 179 -9.39 -19.66 -0.10
C ALA A 179 -8.59 -20.96 -0.35
N ASP A 180 -7.54 -20.93 -1.18
CA ASP A 180 -6.70 -22.09 -1.52
C ASP A 180 -5.22 -21.67 -1.64
N CYS A 181 -4.40 -22.06 -0.66
CA CYS A 181 -2.97 -21.76 -0.67
C CYS A 181 -2.22 -22.42 -1.84
N SER A 182 -2.59 -23.66 -2.16
CA SER A 182 -1.89 -24.46 -3.17
C SER A 182 -2.29 -24.04 -4.58
N GLY A 183 -3.59 -23.79 -4.81
CA GLY A 183 -4.12 -23.19 -6.04
C GLY A 183 -3.45 -21.85 -6.32
N PHE A 184 -3.39 -20.97 -5.32
CA PHE A 184 -2.72 -19.67 -5.45
C PHE A 184 -1.28 -19.79 -5.94
N VAL A 185 -0.45 -20.60 -5.27
CA VAL A 185 0.97 -20.73 -5.62
C VAL A 185 1.15 -21.36 -7.01
N LYS A 186 0.29 -22.31 -7.40
CA LYS A 186 0.31 -22.94 -8.72
C LYS A 186 -0.04 -21.97 -9.83
N ASP A 187 -1.07 -21.16 -9.65
CA ASP A 187 -1.52 -20.22 -10.69
C ASP A 187 -0.50 -19.09 -10.87
N VAL A 188 0.05 -18.56 -9.77
CA VAL A 188 1.18 -17.60 -9.84
C VAL A 188 2.38 -18.22 -10.53
N ALA A 189 2.76 -19.45 -10.17
CA ALA A 189 3.88 -20.14 -10.82
C ALA A 189 3.64 -20.35 -12.31
N ALA A 190 2.42 -20.74 -12.71
CA ALA A 190 2.04 -20.96 -14.10
C ALA A 190 2.18 -19.67 -14.93
N GLN A 191 1.74 -18.53 -14.38
CA GLN A 191 1.90 -17.22 -15.02
C GLN A 191 3.37 -16.81 -15.18
N LEU A 192 4.24 -17.29 -14.29
CA LEU A 192 5.69 -17.10 -14.36
C LEU A 192 6.41 -18.17 -15.21
N GLY A 193 5.68 -19.11 -15.82
CA GLY A 193 6.25 -20.17 -16.67
C GLY A 193 6.83 -21.35 -15.90
N ILE A 194 6.48 -21.51 -14.62
CA ILE A 194 6.90 -22.61 -13.75
C ILE A 194 5.71 -23.54 -13.50
N THR A 195 5.89 -24.83 -13.78
CA THR A 195 4.89 -25.85 -13.45
C THR A 195 5.14 -26.38 -12.05
N LEU A 196 4.13 -26.27 -11.18
CA LEU A 196 4.06 -26.90 -9.86
C LEU A 196 2.84 -27.83 -9.81
N THR A 197 2.95 -28.93 -9.09
CA THR A 197 1.87 -29.93 -9.01
C THR A 197 1.57 -30.32 -7.57
N GLY A 198 0.41 -30.96 -7.36
CA GLY A 198 -0.01 -31.42 -6.05
C GLY A 198 -0.65 -30.34 -5.17
N ASP A 199 -0.73 -30.67 -3.88
CA ASP A 199 -1.19 -29.81 -2.80
C ASP A 199 -0.01 -29.08 -2.14
N ALA A 200 -0.24 -28.42 -0.99
CA ALA A 200 0.82 -27.68 -0.29
C ALA A 200 2.01 -28.58 0.10
N ASP A 201 1.77 -29.83 0.51
CA ASP A 201 2.84 -30.76 0.89
C ASP A 201 3.66 -31.19 -0.34
N GLY A 202 2.96 -31.44 -1.45
CA GLY A 202 3.56 -31.69 -2.76
C GLY A 202 4.44 -30.52 -3.21
N ILE A 203 3.95 -29.29 -3.14
CA ILE A 203 4.71 -28.08 -3.50
C ILE A 203 5.95 -27.94 -2.60
N VAL A 204 5.84 -28.18 -1.29
CA VAL A 204 7.01 -28.18 -0.40
C VAL A 204 8.00 -29.28 -0.80
N GLY A 205 7.54 -30.42 -1.32
CA GLY A 205 8.40 -31.42 -1.95
C GLY A 205 9.10 -30.91 -3.20
N ASP A 206 8.35 -30.30 -4.13
CA ASP A 206 8.84 -29.81 -5.41
C ASP A 206 9.94 -28.75 -5.25
N ILE A 207 9.81 -27.85 -4.28
CA ILE A 207 10.81 -26.79 -4.04
C ILE A 207 12.14 -27.30 -3.45
N HIS A 208 12.23 -28.58 -3.09
CA HIS A 208 13.49 -29.24 -2.74
C HIS A 208 14.17 -29.95 -3.93
N SER A 209 13.52 -29.95 -5.10
CA SER A 209 14.05 -30.59 -6.30
C SER A 209 15.07 -29.71 -7.04
N ALA A 210 15.70 -30.28 -8.07
CA ALA A 210 16.66 -29.58 -8.91
C ALA A 210 16.03 -28.34 -9.58
N GLY A 211 16.75 -27.23 -9.58
CA GLY A 211 16.28 -25.93 -10.12
C GLY A 211 15.78 -24.96 -9.07
N TRP A 212 15.64 -25.39 -7.81
CA TRP A 212 15.36 -24.54 -6.67
C TRP A 212 16.58 -24.40 -5.76
N ARG A 213 16.80 -23.20 -5.25
CA ARG A 213 17.84 -22.87 -4.28
C ARG A 213 17.21 -22.67 -2.91
N ILE A 214 17.47 -23.60 -2.00
CA ILE A 214 16.99 -23.51 -0.62
C ILE A 214 17.62 -22.31 0.10
N LEU A 215 16.77 -21.52 0.76
CA LEU A 215 17.14 -20.36 1.54
C LEU A 215 16.91 -20.66 3.02
N ARG A 216 17.89 -20.31 3.85
CA ARG A 216 17.90 -20.70 5.27
C ARG A 216 17.12 -19.75 6.18
N ARG A 217 16.91 -18.50 5.75
CA ARG A 217 16.30 -17.44 6.58
C ARG A 217 15.34 -16.61 5.74
N GLY A 218 14.31 -16.07 6.40
CA GLY A 218 13.35 -15.17 5.76
C GLY A 218 13.98 -13.89 5.20
N VAL A 219 15.11 -13.43 5.76
CA VAL A 219 15.89 -12.32 5.19
C VAL A 219 16.50 -12.69 3.83
N ASP A 220 17.04 -13.91 3.71
CA ASP A 220 17.60 -14.39 2.44
C ASP A 220 16.48 -14.55 1.38
N ALA A 221 15.27 -14.91 1.82
CA ALA A 221 14.07 -14.99 0.98
C ALA A 221 13.61 -13.62 0.48
N LYS A 222 13.63 -12.60 1.35
CA LYS A 222 13.41 -11.21 0.94
C LYS A 222 14.44 -10.78 -0.10
N ASP A 223 15.73 -11.01 0.15
CA ASP A 223 16.80 -10.57 -0.74
C ASP A 223 16.71 -11.23 -2.13
N ALA A 224 16.24 -12.48 -2.20
CA ALA A 224 15.99 -13.16 -3.47
C ALA A 224 14.76 -12.59 -4.19
N ALA A 225 13.67 -12.33 -3.47
CA ALA A 225 12.46 -11.73 -4.05
C ALA A 225 12.71 -10.29 -4.54
N ASP A 226 13.52 -9.50 -3.83
CA ASP A 226 13.94 -8.15 -4.26
C ASP A 226 14.77 -8.16 -5.55
N LYS A 227 15.45 -9.28 -5.84
CA LYS A 227 16.20 -9.51 -7.10
C LYS A 227 15.32 -10.07 -8.22
N GLY A 228 14.02 -10.22 -7.98
CA GLY A 228 13.07 -10.77 -8.94
C GLY A 228 13.16 -12.29 -9.12
N GLU A 229 13.76 -13.02 -8.19
CA GLU A 229 13.62 -14.49 -8.17
C GLU A 229 12.25 -14.88 -7.64
N PHE A 230 11.64 -15.94 -8.18
CA PHE A 230 10.41 -16.49 -7.64
C PHE A 230 10.70 -17.29 -6.39
N VAL A 231 10.13 -16.86 -5.26
CA VAL A 231 10.42 -17.42 -3.95
C VAL A 231 9.15 -17.99 -3.32
N ILE A 232 9.21 -19.25 -2.91
CA ILE A 232 8.12 -19.93 -2.21
C ILE A 232 8.54 -20.18 -0.76
N ALA A 233 7.65 -19.84 0.16
CA ALA A 233 7.69 -20.22 1.55
C ALA A 233 6.70 -21.37 1.78
N GLY A 234 7.08 -22.40 2.55
CA GLY A 234 6.17 -23.50 2.82
C GLY A 234 6.48 -24.29 4.08
N LEU A 235 5.49 -25.00 4.59
CA LEU A 235 5.60 -25.94 5.70
C LEU A 235 4.64 -27.10 5.45
N LYS A 236 5.12 -28.34 5.58
CA LYS A 236 4.28 -29.52 5.38
C LYS A 236 3.28 -29.68 6.52
N SER A 237 2.19 -30.37 6.24
CA SER A 237 1.13 -30.74 7.18
C SER A 237 1.69 -31.38 8.46
N SER A 238 2.65 -32.30 8.31
CA SER A 238 3.35 -33.03 9.39
C SER A 238 4.24 -32.15 10.25
N ASP A 239 4.73 -31.04 9.69
CA ASP A 239 5.75 -30.20 10.32
C ASP A 239 5.13 -29.04 11.09
N HIS A 240 3.81 -28.84 11.00
CA HIS A 240 3.06 -27.94 11.88
C HIS A 240 3.07 -28.42 13.34
N ASP A 241 2.91 -27.48 14.28
CA ASP A 241 2.78 -27.78 15.71
C ASP A 241 1.48 -27.17 16.29
N PRO A 242 0.47 -28.00 16.62
CA PRO A 242 0.42 -29.45 16.34
C PRO A 242 0.29 -29.71 14.84
N ALA A 243 0.64 -30.93 14.41
CA ALA A 243 0.51 -31.38 13.03
C ALA A 243 -0.95 -31.22 12.54
N ARG A 244 -1.13 -30.97 11.25
CA ARG A 244 -2.43 -30.67 10.63
C ARG A 244 -2.71 -31.61 9.47
N GLY A 245 -3.93 -31.58 8.93
CA GLY A 245 -4.32 -32.37 7.76
C GLY A 245 -3.80 -31.82 6.43
N HIS A 246 -3.32 -30.56 6.40
CA HIS A 246 -2.83 -29.89 5.19
C HIS A 246 -1.63 -29.01 5.54
N GLY A 247 -0.67 -28.96 4.63
CA GLY A 247 0.42 -27.99 4.69
C GLY A 247 -0.03 -26.59 4.34
N HIS A 248 0.93 -25.68 4.33
CA HIS A 248 0.70 -24.32 3.91
C HIS A 248 1.85 -23.82 3.05
N VAL A 249 1.53 -23.02 2.04
CA VAL A 249 2.49 -22.41 1.13
C VAL A 249 2.10 -20.97 0.84
N ALA A 250 3.10 -20.13 0.62
CA ALA A 250 2.95 -18.72 0.33
C ALA A 250 4.02 -18.27 -0.68
N VAL A 251 3.72 -17.24 -1.46
CA VAL A 251 4.71 -16.59 -2.34
C VAL A 251 5.36 -15.44 -1.59
N VAL A 252 6.69 -15.40 -1.56
CA VAL A 252 7.45 -14.27 -1.01
C VAL A 252 7.66 -13.24 -2.10
N VAL A 253 7.40 -11.98 -1.78
CA VAL A 253 7.52 -10.86 -2.71
C VAL A 253 8.45 -9.78 -2.16
N SER A 254 8.90 -8.87 -3.03
CA SER A 254 9.61 -7.67 -2.58
C SER A 254 8.72 -6.83 -1.67
N GLY A 255 9.28 -6.42 -0.54
CA GLY A 255 8.56 -5.70 0.51
C GLY A 255 9.34 -5.69 1.83
N PRO A 256 8.85 -4.98 2.86
CA PRO A 256 9.53 -4.91 4.14
C PRO A 256 9.56 -6.28 4.86
N LEU A 257 10.50 -6.42 5.79
CA LEU A 257 10.41 -7.45 6.83
C LEU A 257 9.43 -6.98 7.90
N ASP A 258 8.96 -7.90 8.73
CA ASP A 258 8.18 -7.56 9.91
C ASP A 258 8.92 -6.56 10.81
N ALA A 259 8.20 -5.56 11.31
CA ALA A 259 8.80 -4.48 12.10
C ALA A 259 9.25 -4.91 13.51
N ALA A 260 8.70 -6.01 14.03
CA ALA A 260 8.92 -6.43 15.42
C ALA A 260 10.23 -7.22 15.59
N TYR A 261 10.58 -8.05 14.61
CA TYR A 261 11.70 -8.99 14.67
C TYR A 261 12.69 -8.80 13.53
N GLY A 262 12.29 -8.19 12.41
CA GLY A 262 13.14 -8.03 11.23
C GLY A 262 13.55 -9.37 10.61
N LYS A 263 12.65 -10.36 10.61
CA LYS A 263 12.94 -11.76 10.20
C LYS A 263 12.00 -12.29 9.13
N TYR A 264 10.75 -11.87 9.15
CA TYR A 264 9.67 -12.46 8.37
C TYR A 264 9.37 -11.61 7.13
N PRO A 265 9.56 -12.12 5.91
CA PRO A 265 9.40 -11.35 4.67
C PRO A 265 7.93 -11.10 4.33
N THR A 266 7.69 -10.16 3.41
CA THR A 266 6.35 -9.90 2.86
C THR A 266 5.94 -11.05 1.94
N VAL A 267 4.71 -11.54 2.11
CA VAL A 267 4.18 -12.70 1.40
C VAL A 267 2.71 -12.50 0.98
N TYR A 268 2.29 -13.33 0.02
CA TYR A 268 0.92 -13.50 -0.44
C TYR A 268 0.51 -14.97 -0.30
N TRP A 269 -0.72 -15.23 0.13
CA TRP A 269 -1.23 -16.60 0.25
C TRP A 269 -2.76 -16.64 0.17
N GLY A 270 -3.29 -17.77 -0.29
CA GLY A 270 -4.65 -18.21 0.01
C GLY A 270 -4.67 -19.04 1.30
N SER A 271 -5.82 -19.27 1.92
CA SER A 271 -5.91 -20.13 3.12
C SER A 271 -7.09 -21.08 3.02
N LEU A 272 -6.81 -22.39 3.06
CA LEU A 272 -7.84 -23.42 3.07
C LEU A 272 -8.69 -23.29 4.34
N GLY A 273 -10.02 -23.32 4.19
CA GLY A 273 -10.96 -23.14 5.30
C GLY A 273 -11.08 -21.70 5.82
N GLY A 274 -10.55 -20.72 5.08
CA GLY A 274 -10.61 -19.31 5.43
C GLY A 274 -10.38 -18.39 4.23
N THR A 275 -9.89 -17.19 4.50
CA THR A 275 -9.40 -16.25 3.50
C THR A 275 -7.97 -15.92 3.87
N GLY A 276 -7.02 -16.15 2.95
CA GLY A 276 -5.63 -15.75 3.13
C GLY A 276 -5.47 -14.23 3.09
N GLU A 277 -4.23 -13.75 3.10
CA GLU A 277 -3.96 -12.32 2.96
C GLU A 277 -2.92 -12.05 1.86
N ARG A 278 -2.75 -10.77 1.56
CA ARG A 278 -1.83 -10.26 0.54
C ARG A 278 -1.01 -9.10 1.10
N ALA A 279 0.22 -8.95 0.62
CA ALA A 279 1.15 -7.90 1.05
C ALA A 279 1.35 -7.81 2.57
N LYS A 280 1.39 -8.97 3.25
CA LYS A 280 1.53 -9.07 4.71
C LYS A 280 2.76 -9.89 5.05
N THR A 281 3.33 -9.66 6.22
CA THR A 281 4.55 -10.37 6.62
C THR A 281 4.25 -11.81 7.05
N LEU A 282 5.19 -12.72 6.81
CA LEU A 282 5.00 -14.17 6.95
C LEU A 282 4.51 -14.62 8.33
N ASN A 283 4.78 -13.85 9.38
CA ASN A 283 4.26 -14.10 10.74
C ASN A 283 2.73 -13.98 10.87
N TRP A 284 2.03 -13.51 9.83
CA TRP A 284 0.57 -13.51 9.74
C TRP A 284 0.03 -14.78 9.06
N ALA A 285 0.83 -15.41 8.19
CA ALA A 285 0.46 -16.65 7.49
C ALA A 285 0.66 -17.90 8.37
N TRP A 286 1.65 -17.88 9.27
CA TRP A 286 1.92 -18.99 10.21
C TRP A 286 1.81 -18.57 11.67
N ARG A 287 1.36 -19.51 12.50
CA ARG A 287 1.34 -19.35 13.96
C ARG A 287 2.74 -19.18 14.52
N LYS A 288 2.85 -18.62 15.73
CA LYS A 288 4.13 -18.45 16.44
C LYS A 288 4.93 -19.75 16.59
N SER A 289 4.27 -20.90 16.76
CA SER A 289 4.92 -22.22 16.83
C SER A 289 5.49 -22.70 15.49
N ASP A 290 5.01 -22.17 14.38
CA ASP A 290 5.31 -22.69 13.03
C ASP A 290 6.23 -21.76 12.23
N ARG A 291 6.08 -20.43 12.38
CA ARG A 291 6.70 -19.43 11.50
C ARG A 291 8.23 -19.45 11.44
N ASP A 292 8.89 -19.99 12.47
CA ASP A 292 10.35 -20.13 12.51
C ASP A 292 10.85 -21.46 11.89
N ARG A 293 9.93 -22.34 11.47
CA ARG A 293 10.22 -23.63 10.84
C ARG A 293 9.89 -23.66 9.36
N VAL A 294 9.39 -22.54 8.82
CA VAL A 294 9.04 -22.40 7.40
C VAL A 294 10.30 -22.51 6.56
N VAL A 295 10.23 -23.35 5.52
CA VAL A 295 11.30 -23.49 4.53
C VAL A 295 11.08 -22.50 3.40
N PHE A 296 12.18 -22.02 2.83
CA PHE A 296 12.16 -21.08 1.72
C PHE A 296 12.99 -21.64 0.56
N ALA A 297 12.53 -21.42 -0.66
CA ALA A 297 13.27 -21.77 -1.86
C ALA A 297 13.08 -20.72 -2.94
N ALA A 298 14.15 -20.39 -3.66
CA ALA A 298 14.14 -19.42 -4.75
C ALA A 298 14.48 -20.08 -6.09
N ARG A 299 13.89 -19.55 -7.16
CA ARG A 299 14.18 -19.96 -8.53
C ARG A 299 14.19 -18.74 -9.47
N PRO A 300 15.18 -18.60 -10.36
CA PRO A 300 15.18 -17.56 -11.39
C PRO A 300 14.03 -17.72 -12.40
N ILE A 301 13.52 -16.60 -12.92
CA ILE A 301 12.38 -16.50 -13.87
C ILE A 301 12.63 -15.47 -14.99
#